data_AF-A0A258KPP2-F1
#
_entry.id   AF-A0A258KPP2-F1
#
_cell.length_a   1.000
_cell.length_b   1.000
_cell.length_c   1.000
_cell.angle_alpha   90.00
_cell.angle_beta   90.00
_cell.angle_gamma   90.00
#
_symmetry.space_group_name_H-M   'P 1'
#
loop_
_entity.id
_entity.type
_entity.pdbx_description
1 polymer ?
#
loop_
_entity_poly.entity_id
_entity_poly.type
_entity_poly.pdbx_seq_one_letter_code
_entity_poly.pdbx_strand_id
1 'polypeptide(L)'
;MCCSHSFEDRRPQVPSEAMDLEIIRGMKFFDPHVHMSSRTTDDYQAMADAGVVALIEPAFWLGQPRTGIDSFRDYYSSLVGWERFRSSQFGIKHYCTIGLNSREANNEKLAAEVMEILPLFIYKEGVVGIGEIGFDDQTAAEEKYYRLQLELAKEAGLPVQVHTPHRDKKRGTQRSMDIAIEHGIDPYMVIID
;
A
#
# COMPACT_ATOMS: atom_id res chain seq x y z
N MET A 1 2.48 -10.90 17.61
CA MET A 1 2.05 -12.31 17.53
C MET A 1 1.03 -12.57 18.62
N CYS A 2 -0.25 -12.41 18.32
CA CYS A 2 -1.34 -12.81 19.22
C CYS A 2 -2.33 -13.64 18.41
N CYS A 3 -2.05 -14.93 18.25
CA CYS A 3 -3.02 -15.91 17.78
C CYS A 3 -2.85 -17.18 18.63
N SER A 4 -3.45 -17.20 19.82
CA SER A 4 -3.71 -18.43 20.55
C SER A 4 -5.15 -18.86 20.25
N HIS A 5 -5.38 -19.45 19.08
CA HIS A 5 -6.60 -20.19 18.79
C HIS A 5 -6.21 -21.58 18.32
N SER A 6 -6.74 -22.59 19.01
CA SER A 6 -6.60 -24.01 18.66
C SER A 6 -6.95 -24.21 17.19
N PHE A 7 -6.22 -25.10 16.50
CA PHE A 7 -6.54 -25.49 15.12
C PHE A 7 -7.98 -26.01 14.98
N GLU A 8 -8.57 -26.49 16.06
CA GLU A 8 -9.93 -27.04 16.09
C GLU A 8 -11.01 -25.95 15.99
N ASP A 9 -10.72 -24.71 16.41
CA ASP A 9 -11.65 -23.57 16.35
C ASP A 9 -11.78 -22.97 14.94
N ARG A 10 -11.00 -23.44 13.96
CA ARG A 10 -10.99 -22.95 12.58
C ARG A 10 -11.95 -23.71 11.65
N ARG A 11 -12.77 -24.64 12.16
CA ARG A 11 -13.76 -25.31 11.31
C ARG A 11 -14.87 -24.32 10.96
N PRO A 12 -15.16 -24.07 9.67
CA PRO A 12 -16.26 -23.20 9.30
C PRO A 12 -17.57 -23.76 9.88
N GLN A 13 -18.21 -22.99 10.76
CA GLN A 13 -19.53 -23.31 11.32
C GLN A 13 -20.68 -22.94 10.38
N VAL A 14 -20.38 -22.32 9.24
CA VAL A 14 -21.36 -21.94 8.23
C VAL A 14 -21.34 -22.97 7.11
N PRO A 15 -22.49 -23.50 6.65
CA PRO A 15 -22.55 -24.23 5.40
C PRO A 15 -21.98 -23.33 4.30
N SER A 16 -20.88 -23.78 3.70
CA SER A 16 -20.35 -23.16 2.48
C SER A 16 -21.38 -23.39 1.37
N GLU A 17 -22.38 -22.52 1.24
CA GLU A 17 -23.10 -22.41 -0.02
C GLU A 17 -22.05 -22.20 -1.10
N ALA A 18 -21.94 -23.15 -2.03
CA ALA A 18 -20.99 -23.02 -3.13
C ALA A 18 -21.30 -21.72 -3.87
N MET A 19 -20.35 -20.79 -3.92
CA MET A 19 -20.50 -19.57 -4.70
C MET A 19 -20.81 -19.94 -6.15
N ASP A 20 -21.89 -19.39 -6.71
CA ASP A 20 -22.20 -19.54 -8.12
C ASP A 20 -21.24 -18.67 -8.95
N LEU A 21 -20.18 -19.28 -9.48
CA LEU A 21 -19.17 -18.58 -10.27
C LEU A 21 -19.69 -18.11 -11.64
N GLU A 22 -20.86 -18.56 -12.09
CA GLU A 22 -21.46 -18.09 -13.34
C GLU A 22 -21.80 -16.59 -13.28
N ILE A 23 -22.16 -16.07 -12.10
CA ILE A 23 -22.54 -14.66 -11.94
C ILE A 23 -21.38 -13.70 -12.22
N ILE A 24 -20.14 -14.16 -12.10
CA ILE A 24 -18.92 -13.38 -12.34
C ILE A 24 -18.16 -13.82 -13.59
N ARG A 25 -18.69 -14.78 -14.35
CA ARG A 25 -18.01 -15.31 -15.54
C ARG A 25 -17.73 -14.17 -16.54
N GLY A 26 -16.47 -14.00 -16.89
CA GLY A 26 -16.02 -12.97 -17.85
C GLY A 26 -15.90 -11.55 -17.28
N MET A 27 -16.16 -11.35 -15.98
CA MET A 27 -15.84 -10.09 -15.32
C MET A 27 -14.32 -9.86 -15.28
N LYS A 28 -13.94 -8.59 -15.23
CA LYS A 28 -12.56 -8.14 -15.05
C LYS A 28 -12.44 -7.47 -13.69
N PHE A 29 -11.48 -7.91 -12.91
CA PHE A 29 -11.26 -7.40 -11.57
C PHE A 29 -10.05 -6.45 -11.53
N PHE A 30 -10.12 -5.53 -10.58
CA PHE A 30 -9.05 -4.63 -10.23
C PHE A 30 -8.74 -4.84 -8.75
N ASP A 31 -7.48 -5.12 -8.42
CA ASP A 31 -7.05 -5.27 -7.03
C ASP A 31 -6.43 -3.94 -6.55
N PRO A 32 -7.11 -3.18 -5.67
CA PRO A 32 -6.64 -1.86 -5.26
C PRO A 32 -5.47 -1.90 -4.27
N HIS A 33 -5.10 -3.07 -3.71
CA HIS A 33 -4.01 -3.16 -2.75
C HIS A 33 -3.41 -4.56 -2.68
N VAL A 34 -2.24 -4.75 -3.29
CA VAL A 34 -1.49 -6.01 -3.21
C VAL A 34 0.02 -5.82 -3.32
N HIS A 35 0.79 -6.43 -2.41
CA HIS A 35 2.26 -6.33 -2.40
C HIS A 35 2.92 -7.43 -3.25
N MET A 36 2.99 -7.23 -4.56
CA MET A 36 3.52 -8.25 -5.47
C MET A 36 5.00 -8.52 -5.27
N SER A 37 5.80 -7.58 -4.79
CA SER A 37 7.22 -7.80 -4.45
C SER A 37 7.43 -8.92 -3.43
N SER A 38 6.40 -9.31 -2.67
CA SER A 38 6.40 -10.45 -1.73
C SER A 38 5.64 -11.68 -2.24
N ARG A 39 5.27 -11.70 -3.51
CA ARG A 39 4.47 -12.74 -4.16
C ARG A 39 5.25 -13.44 -5.27
N THR A 40 4.90 -14.70 -5.51
CA THR A 40 5.52 -15.49 -6.57
C THR A 40 4.87 -15.19 -7.92
N THR A 41 5.45 -15.72 -9.00
CA THR A 41 4.81 -15.71 -10.31
C THR A 41 3.55 -16.57 -10.36
N ASP A 42 3.44 -17.59 -9.52
CA ASP A 42 2.24 -18.42 -9.42
C ASP A 42 1.05 -17.60 -8.89
N ASP A 43 1.32 -16.65 -7.98
CA ASP A 43 0.29 -15.71 -7.52
C ASP A 43 -0.20 -14.82 -8.67
N TYR A 44 0.68 -14.34 -9.56
CA TYR A 44 0.25 -13.60 -10.76
C TYR A 44 -0.61 -14.46 -11.70
N GLN A 45 -0.22 -15.73 -11.92
CA GLN A 45 -1.02 -16.64 -12.73
C GLN A 45 -2.41 -16.88 -12.11
N ALA A 46 -2.47 -17.12 -10.80
CA ALA A 46 -3.72 -17.31 -10.09
C ALA A 46 -4.62 -16.05 -10.15
N MET A 47 -4.03 -14.85 -10.05
CA MET A 47 -4.75 -13.59 -10.22
C MET A 47 -5.32 -13.44 -11.65
N ALA A 48 -4.53 -13.79 -12.68
CA ALA A 48 -4.99 -13.74 -14.06
C ALA A 48 -6.12 -14.76 -14.32
N ASP A 49 -5.99 -15.98 -13.79
CA ASP A 49 -7.01 -17.03 -13.88
C ASP A 49 -8.32 -16.63 -13.15
N ALA A 50 -8.20 -15.85 -12.08
CA ALA A 50 -9.34 -15.25 -11.36
C ALA A 50 -9.94 -14.03 -12.08
N GLY A 51 -9.36 -13.57 -13.19
CA GLY A 51 -9.86 -12.44 -13.98
C GLY A 51 -9.35 -11.07 -13.54
N VAL A 52 -8.32 -10.99 -12.70
CA VAL A 52 -7.67 -9.71 -12.37
C VAL A 52 -6.91 -9.22 -13.59
N VAL A 53 -7.15 -7.97 -14.00
CA VAL A 53 -6.51 -7.36 -15.17
C VAL A 53 -5.60 -6.19 -14.83
N ALA A 54 -5.71 -5.66 -13.61
CA ALA A 54 -4.89 -4.58 -13.13
C ALA A 54 -4.84 -4.58 -11.59
N LEU A 55 -3.78 -4.02 -11.02
CA LEU A 55 -3.60 -3.91 -9.58
C LEU A 55 -2.87 -2.63 -9.18
N ILE A 56 -2.96 -2.25 -7.91
CA ILE A 56 -2.08 -1.27 -7.26
C ILE A 56 -1.21 -1.99 -6.21
N GLU A 57 0.10 -1.82 -6.31
CA GLU A 57 1.06 -2.23 -5.30
C GLU A 57 1.58 -1.02 -4.51
N PRO A 58 1.18 -0.86 -3.25
CA PRO A 58 1.72 0.19 -2.42
C PRO A 58 3.15 -0.13 -1.98
N ALA A 59 4.00 0.89 -1.97
CA ALA A 59 5.32 0.79 -1.37
C ALA A 59 5.19 0.52 0.14
N PHE A 60 5.74 -0.60 0.61
CA PHE A 60 5.53 -1.08 1.98
C PHE A 60 6.85 -1.39 2.71
N TRP A 61 6.70 -1.77 3.98
CA TRP A 61 7.81 -2.18 4.86
C TRP A 61 8.23 -3.65 4.64
N LEU A 62 9.48 -3.87 4.30
CA LEU A 62 10.05 -5.16 3.85
C LEU A 62 10.34 -6.19 4.95
N GLY A 63 9.79 -6.06 6.17
CA GLY A 63 10.08 -7.00 7.25
C GLY A 63 11.34 -6.68 8.07
N GLN A 64 12.15 -5.70 7.65
CA GLN A 64 13.33 -5.23 8.39
C GLN A 64 13.56 -3.73 8.19
N PRO A 65 14.10 -2.99 9.18
CA PRO A 65 14.40 -1.57 9.02
C PRO A 65 15.45 -1.34 7.93
N ARG A 66 15.10 -0.62 6.84
CA ARG A 66 16.10 -0.21 5.83
C ARG A 66 17.24 0.55 6.52
N THR A 67 18.47 0.23 6.11
CA THR A 67 19.70 0.79 6.73
C THR A 67 20.25 1.98 5.98
N GLY A 68 19.73 2.28 4.78
CA GLY A 68 20.16 3.41 3.98
C GLY A 68 19.19 3.75 2.85
N ILE A 69 19.39 4.95 2.29
CA ILE A 69 18.53 5.52 1.25
C ILE A 69 18.55 4.71 -0.06
N ASP A 70 19.66 4.04 -0.38
CA ASP A 70 19.79 3.27 -1.62
C ASP A 70 18.81 2.09 -1.65
N SER A 71 18.50 1.49 -0.49
CA SER A 71 17.47 0.45 -0.42
C SER A 71 16.07 0.96 -0.78
N PHE A 72 15.76 2.24 -0.53
CA PHE A 72 14.52 2.85 -1.01
C PHE A 72 14.57 3.12 -2.52
N ARG A 73 15.70 3.66 -3.02
CA ARG A 73 15.88 3.94 -4.45
C ARG A 73 15.74 2.69 -5.31
N ASP A 74 16.38 1.60 -4.91
CA ASP A 74 16.32 0.32 -5.62
C ASP A 74 14.93 -0.28 -5.55
N TYR A 75 14.28 -0.21 -4.38
CA TYR A 75 12.93 -0.70 -4.20
C TYR A 75 11.90 0.06 -5.05
N TYR A 76 11.88 1.39 -5.00
CA TYR A 76 10.97 2.19 -5.83
C TYR A 76 11.25 2.00 -7.33
N SER A 77 12.52 1.85 -7.72
CA SER A 77 12.88 1.52 -9.10
C SER A 77 12.37 0.15 -9.52
N SER A 78 12.39 -0.84 -8.62
CA SER A 78 11.81 -2.16 -8.85
C SER A 78 10.30 -2.06 -9.04
N LEU A 79 9.57 -1.31 -8.21
CA LEU A 79 8.12 -1.13 -8.35
C LEU A 79 7.74 -0.51 -9.69
N VAL A 80 8.39 0.59 -10.06
CA VAL A 80 8.05 1.33 -11.29
C VAL A 80 8.52 0.60 -12.56
N GLY A 81 9.65 -0.12 -12.48
CA GLY A 81 10.26 -0.80 -13.61
C GLY A 81 9.98 -2.30 -13.64
N TRP A 82 10.66 -3.04 -12.76
CA TRP A 82 10.70 -4.50 -12.80
C TRP A 82 9.34 -5.14 -12.52
N GLU A 83 8.60 -4.69 -11.50
CA GLU A 83 7.29 -5.27 -11.15
C GLU A 83 6.26 -5.03 -12.25
N ARG A 84 6.31 -3.87 -12.89
CA ARG A 84 5.50 -3.59 -14.08
C ARG A 84 5.82 -4.54 -15.23
N PHE A 85 7.10 -4.79 -15.49
CA PHE A 85 7.51 -5.79 -16.48
C PHE A 85 7.05 -7.19 -16.08
N ARG A 86 7.29 -7.61 -14.83
CA ARG A 86 6.93 -8.93 -14.30
C ARG A 86 5.43 -9.20 -14.40
N SER A 87 4.60 -8.26 -13.97
CA SER A 87 3.14 -8.32 -14.05
C SER A 87 2.64 -8.42 -15.49
N SER A 88 3.25 -7.68 -16.42
CA SER A 88 2.84 -7.67 -17.84
C SER A 88 2.97 -9.04 -18.53
N GLN A 89 3.85 -9.92 -18.04
CA GLN A 89 4.01 -11.28 -18.58
C GLN A 89 2.76 -12.14 -18.38
N PHE A 90 1.87 -11.74 -17.45
CA PHE A 90 0.60 -12.41 -17.15
C PHE A 90 -0.61 -11.63 -17.67
N GLY A 91 -0.38 -10.55 -18.44
CA GLY A 91 -1.46 -9.68 -18.94
C GLY A 91 -2.09 -8.79 -17.87
N ILE A 92 -1.47 -8.64 -16.71
CA ILE A 92 -1.93 -7.77 -15.62
C ILE A 92 -1.20 -6.43 -15.71
N LYS A 93 -1.96 -5.34 -15.58
CA LYS A 93 -1.41 -3.99 -15.55
C LYS A 93 -1.07 -3.57 -14.12
N HIS A 94 0.20 -3.35 -13.86
CA HIS A 94 0.70 -2.92 -12.56
C HIS A 94 0.72 -1.40 -12.44
N TYR A 95 0.13 -0.91 -11.36
CA TYR A 95 0.29 0.44 -10.85
C TYR A 95 0.87 0.36 -9.44
N CYS A 96 1.41 1.45 -8.93
CA CYS A 96 1.90 1.52 -7.56
C CYS A 96 1.61 2.86 -6.90
N THR A 97 1.67 2.87 -5.58
CA THR A 97 1.83 4.11 -4.82
C THR A 97 3.23 4.16 -4.23
N ILE A 98 3.78 5.36 -4.11
CA ILE A 98 5.12 5.56 -3.55
C ILE A 98 5.01 6.45 -2.32
N GLY A 99 5.64 6.04 -1.23
CA GLY A 99 5.62 6.75 0.04
C GLY A 99 6.62 6.18 1.04
N LEU A 100 6.77 6.90 2.13
CA LEU A 100 7.49 6.51 3.33
C LEU A 100 6.50 5.87 4.32
N ASN A 101 6.73 4.58 4.62
CA ASN A 101 5.95 3.83 5.59
C ASN A 101 6.13 4.40 7.01
N SER A 102 5.08 4.32 7.83
CA SER A 102 5.04 4.82 9.21
C SER A 102 6.13 4.21 10.11
N ARG A 103 6.42 2.90 9.99
CA ARG A 103 7.49 2.27 10.78
C ARG A 103 8.85 2.92 10.53
N GLU A 104 9.13 3.27 9.28
CA GLU A 104 10.42 3.83 8.86
C GLU A 104 10.53 5.33 9.10
N ALA A 105 9.40 6.02 9.25
CA ALA A 105 9.35 7.42 9.68
C ALA A 105 10.04 7.68 11.03
N ASN A 106 10.10 6.66 11.90
CA ASN A 106 10.76 6.72 13.19
C ASN A 106 12.29 6.82 13.12
N ASN A 107 12.91 6.52 11.96
CA ASN A 107 14.31 6.86 11.71
C ASN A 107 14.38 8.22 11.02
N GLU A 108 14.33 9.30 11.79
CA GLU A 108 14.15 10.66 11.24
C GLU A 108 15.22 11.08 10.23
N LYS A 109 16.47 10.61 10.39
CA LYS A 109 17.54 10.91 9.43
C LYS A 109 17.22 10.30 8.06
N LEU A 110 16.91 9.01 8.05
CA LEU A 110 16.58 8.29 6.82
C LEU A 110 15.26 8.78 6.23
N ALA A 111 14.27 9.04 7.07
CA ALA A 111 12.98 9.58 6.63
C ALA A 111 13.12 10.93 5.92
N ALA A 112 14.01 11.82 6.41
CA ALA A 112 14.31 13.08 5.73
C ALA A 112 14.93 12.83 4.34
N GLU A 113 15.91 11.93 4.24
CA GLU A 113 16.52 11.54 2.96
C GLU A 113 15.48 10.92 2.00
N VAL A 114 14.51 10.15 2.51
CA VAL A 114 13.42 9.57 1.71
C VAL A 114 12.50 10.66 1.17
N MET A 115 12.09 11.63 2.00
CA MET A 115 11.25 12.75 1.57
C MET A 115 11.90 13.54 0.41
N GLU A 116 13.23 13.69 0.41
CA GLU A 116 13.96 14.36 -0.68
C GLU A 116 13.88 13.60 -2.01
N ILE A 117 13.80 12.26 -1.99
CA ILE A 117 13.74 11.45 -3.22
C ILE A 117 12.33 11.15 -3.70
N LEU A 118 11.29 11.26 -2.85
CA LEU A 118 9.90 10.95 -3.25
C LEU A 118 9.48 11.71 -4.53
N PRO A 119 9.76 13.02 -4.71
CA PRO A 119 9.45 13.74 -5.94
C PRO A 119 10.06 13.12 -7.21
N LEU A 120 11.19 12.39 -7.10
CA LEU A 120 11.82 11.74 -8.26
C LEU A 120 11.04 10.51 -8.76
N PHE A 121 10.18 9.94 -7.91
CA PHE A 121 9.43 8.71 -8.19
C PHE A 121 7.94 8.95 -8.39
N ILE A 122 7.30 9.84 -7.61
CA ILE A 122 5.84 10.01 -7.66
C ILE A 122 5.31 10.50 -9.02
N TYR A 123 6.15 11.17 -9.83
CA TYR A 123 5.78 11.63 -11.17
C TYR A 123 6.09 10.62 -12.28
N LYS A 124 6.56 9.41 -11.94
CA LYS A 124 6.85 8.38 -12.94
C LYS A 124 5.58 7.69 -13.42
N GLU A 125 5.62 7.21 -14.66
CA GLU A 125 4.50 6.46 -15.24
C GLU A 125 4.17 5.22 -14.40
N GLY A 126 2.89 5.00 -14.12
CA GLY A 126 2.43 3.87 -13.33
C GLY A 126 2.34 4.15 -11.82
N VAL A 127 2.89 5.27 -11.35
CA VAL A 127 2.62 5.74 -9.99
C VAL A 127 1.28 6.50 -9.99
N VAL A 128 0.35 6.06 -9.15
CA VAL A 128 -1.03 6.57 -9.14
C VAL A 128 -1.42 7.26 -7.83
N GLY A 129 -0.52 7.30 -6.85
CA GLY A 129 -0.82 7.89 -5.54
C GLY A 129 0.38 7.90 -4.60
N ILE A 130 0.19 8.54 -3.45
CA ILE A 130 1.11 8.49 -2.32
C ILE A 130 0.57 7.51 -1.28
N GLY A 131 1.35 6.48 -0.96
CA GLY A 131 0.96 5.34 -0.13
C GLY A 131 2.10 4.32 -0.07
N GLU A 132 2.20 3.42 0.88
CA GLU A 132 1.34 3.10 2.03
C GLU A 132 1.73 3.93 3.26
N ILE A 133 1.00 5.01 3.54
CA ILE A 133 1.39 6.03 4.54
C ILE A 133 0.39 6.10 5.69
N GLY A 134 0.76 6.72 6.82
CA GLY A 134 -0.13 6.87 7.96
C GLY A 134 0.58 6.61 9.28
N PHE A 135 0.00 5.76 10.12
CA PHE A 135 0.48 5.46 11.48
C PHE A 135 0.73 3.96 11.68
N ASP A 136 1.61 3.63 12.62
CA ASP A 136 1.70 2.28 13.21
C ASP A 136 1.72 2.37 14.74
N ASP A 137 2.69 3.09 15.32
CA ASP A 137 2.82 3.29 16.77
C ASP A 137 2.34 4.69 17.24
N GLN A 138 1.85 5.53 16.33
CA GLN A 138 1.34 6.88 16.58
C GLN A 138 2.37 7.83 17.21
N THR A 139 3.62 7.74 16.74
CA THR A 139 4.70 8.60 17.23
C THR A 139 4.64 10.01 16.63
N ALA A 140 5.34 10.95 17.25
CA ALA A 140 5.47 12.31 16.70
C ALA A 140 6.17 12.32 15.33
N ALA A 141 7.09 11.38 15.10
CA ALA A 141 7.78 11.23 13.83
C ALA A 141 6.83 10.73 12.73
N GLU A 142 5.99 9.73 13.04
CA GLU A 142 4.95 9.27 12.13
C GLU A 142 3.99 10.39 11.75
N GLU A 143 3.52 11.19 12.72
CA GLU A 143 2.62 12.32 12.42
C GLU A 143 3.31 13.36 11.52
N LYS A 144 4.55 13.74 11.85
CA LYS A 144 5.34 14.70 11.05
C LYS A 144 5.46 14.25 9.60
N TYR A 145 5.88 13.00 9.36
CA TYR A 145 6.11 12.52 8.00
C TYR A 145 4.81 12.17 7.27
N TYR A 146 3.75 11.78 7.96
CA TYR A 146 2.42 11.66 7.35
C TYR A 146 1.96 13.01 6.79
N ARG A 147 2.01 14.07 7.59
CA ARG A 147 1.65 15.45 7.18
C ARG A 147 2.47 15.96 6.00
N LEU A 148 3.79 15.71 5.99
CA LEU A 148 4.64 16.11 4.87
C LEU A 148 4.26 15.39 3.56
N GLN A 149 3.90 14.11 3.65
CA GLN A 149 3.46 13.35 2.49
C GLN A 149 2.08 13.78 1.99
N LEU A 150 1.19 14.22 2.89
CA LEU A 150 -0.09 14.84 2.52
C LEU A 150 0.09 16.15 1.74
N GLU A 151 1.02 17.00 2.16
CA GLU A 151 1.35 18.21 1.38
C GLU A 151 1.96 17.86 0.02
N LEU A 152 2.87 16.88 -0.04
CA LEU A 152 3.41 16.39 -1.30
C LEU A 152 2.32 15.86 -2.24
N ALA A 153 1.33 15.13 -1.70
CA ALA A 153 0.21 14.61 -2.48
C ALA A 153 -0.65 15.74 -3.07
N LYS A 154 -0.92 16.79 -2.28
CA LYS A 154 -1.64 17.99 -2.73
C LYS A 154 -0.87 18.72 -3.83
N GLU A 155 0.42 18.94 -3.64
CA GLU A 155 1.28 19.60 -4.63
C GLU A 155 1.34 18.82 -5.95
N ALA A 156 1.41 17.49 -5.87
CA ALA A 156 1.45 16.61 -7.04
C ALA A 156 0.07 16.35 -7.67
N GLY A 157 -1.02 16.72 -7.00
CA GLY A 157 -2.39 16.39 -7.42
C GLY A 157 -2.68 14.89 -7.41
N LEU A 158 -2.03 14.13 -6.52
CA LEU A 158 -2.14 12.67 -6.43
C LEU A 158 -3.05 12.26 -5.26
N PRO A 159 -3.82 11.16 -5.39
CA PRO A 159 -4.58 10.61 -4.27
C PRO A 159 -3.64 9.98 -3.22
N VAL A 160 -4.18 9.80 -2.02
CA VAL A 160 -3.48 9.23 -0.87
C VAL A 160 -4.10 7.89 -0.49
N GLN A 161 -3.26 6.88 -0.29
CA GLN A 161 -3.64 5.60 0.30
C GLN A 161 -3.06 5.50 1.71
N VAL A 162 -3.96 5.49 2.69
CA VAL A 162 -3.63 5.50 4.11
C VAL A 162 -3.75 4.09 4.68
N HIS A 163 -2.65 3.57 5.22
CA HIS A 163 -2.65 2.35 6.01
C HIS A 163 -3.17 2.60 7.42
N THR A 164 -4.16 1.81 7.84
CA THR A 164 -4.67 1.86 9.22
C THR A 164 -3.77 1.08 10.17
N PRO A 165 -3.41 1.65 11.33
CA PRO A 165 -2.39 1.06 12.20
C PRO A 165 -2.80 -0.29 12.75
N HIS A 166 -1.80 -1.12 13.04
CA HIS A 166 -2.01 -2.42 13.68
C HIS A 166 -2.34 -2.28 15.17
N ARG A 167 -1.93 -1.17 15.80
CA ARG A 167 -2.17 -0.87 17.22
C ARG A 167 -3.14 0.30 17.37
N ASP A 168 -4.13 0.13 18.24
CA ASP A 168 -5.18 1.14 18.49
C ASP A 168 -5.79 1.69 17.17
N LYS A 169 -6.19 0.74 16.30
CA LYS A 169 -6.68 1.00 14.92
C LYS A 169 -7.70 2.12 14.87
N LYS A 170 -8.73 2.09 15.73
CA LYS A 170 -9.80 3.10 15.74
C LYS A 170 -9.25 4.53 15.92
N ARG A 171 -8.38 4.74 16.91
CA ARG A 171 -7.83 6.05 17.19
C ARG A 171 -6.90 6.51 16.08
N GLY A 172 -6.02 5.63 15.61
CA GLY A 172 -5.11 5.94 14.52
C GLY A 172 -5.82 6.26 13.21
N THR A 173 -6.85 5.50 12.85
CA THR A 173 -7.69 5.77 11.67
C THR A 173 -8.39 7.13 11.79
N GLN A 174 -9.01 7.42 12.94
CA GLN A 174 -9.63 8.72 13.17
C GLN A 174 -8.61 9.86 13.03
N ARG A 175 -7.42 9.69 13.62
CA ARG A 175 -6.36 10.69 13.55
C ARG A 175 -5.89 10.92 12.12
N SER A 176 -5.73 9.87 11.31
CA SER A 176 -5.39 10.01 9.90
C SER A 176 -6.43 10.83 9.13
N MET A 177 -7.71 10.52 9.33
CA MET A 177 -8.82 11.26 8.70
C MET A 177 -8.86 12.73 9.14
N ASP A 178 -8.72 12.99 10.45
CA ASP A 178 -8.70 14.34 11.00
C ASP A 178 -7.55 15.17 10.38
N ILE A 179 -6.36 14.60 10.28
CA ILE A 179 -5.20 15.27 9.68
C ILE A 179 -5.42 15.51 8.18
N ALA A 180 -6.00 14.58 7.43
CA ALA A 180 -6.32 14.79 6.02
C ALA A 180 -7.29 15.98 5.83
N ILE A 181 -8.27 16.12 6.71
CA ILE A 181 -9.19 17.27 6.76
C ILE A 181 -8.45 18.55 7.14
N GLU A 182 -7.59 18.53 8.16
CA GLU A 182 -6.75 19.67 8.57
C GLU A 182 -5.89 20.20 7.40
N HIS A 183 -5.39 19.29 6.56
CA HIS A 183 -4.62 19.60 5.37
C HIS A 183 -5.48 20.02 4.16
N GLY A 184 -6.81 19.98 4.29
CA GLY A 184 -7.75 20.40 3.23
C GLY A 184 -7.75 19.49 2.01
N ILE A 185 -7.43 18.20 2.18
CA ILE A 185 -7.52 17.23 1.10
C ILE A 185 -8.99 16.87 0.87
N ASP A 186 -9.40 16.84 -0.39
CA ASP A 186 -10.72 16.34 -0.77
C ASP A 186 -10.88 14.87 -0.31
N PRO A 187 -11.91 14.51 0.48
CA PRO A 187 -12.16 13.13 0.87
C PRO A 187 -12.23 12.13 -0.30
N TYR A 188 -12.57 12.57 -1.52
CA TYR A 188 -12.54 11.71 -2.72
C TYR A 188 -11.12 11.37 -3.20
N MET A 189 -10.10 12.04 -2.67
CA MET A 189 -8.68 11.82 -2.95
C MET A 189 -7.98 11.01 -1.84
N VAL A 190 -8.73 10.48 -0.87
CA VAL A 190 -8.16 9.73 0.25
C VAL A 190 -8.84 8.36 0.37
N ILE A 191 -8.05 7.30 0.33
CA ILE A 191 -8.48 5.92 0.60
C ILE A 191 -7.94 5.53 1.97
N ILE A 192 -8.84 5.10 2.85
CA ILE A 192 -8.50 4.51 4.15
C ILE A 192 -8.54 2.99 3.99
N ASP A 193 -7.39 2.34 4.17
CA ASP A 193 -7.19 0.89 4.02
C ASP A 193 -7.00 0.17 5.38
#